data_AF-F3GLD1-F1
#
_entry.id   AF-F3GLD1-F1
#
_cell.length_a   1.000
_cell.length_b   1.000
_cell.length_c   1.000
_cell.angle_alpha   90.00
_cell.angle_beta   90.00
_cell.angle_gamma   90.00
#
_symmetry.space_group_name_H-M   'P 1'
#
loop_
_entity.id
_entity.type
_entity.pdbx_description
1 polymer ?
#
loop_
_entity_poly.entity_id
_entity_poly.type
_entity_poly.pdbx_seq_one_letter_code
_entity_poly.pdbx_strand_id
1 'polypeptide(L)'
;RRKVKPVIELMEAMPTVILGFFAGLFLAPYLEGHLPGIFSLLLLTPIGILLAGFFWTRLPDSLRLRIPDGWEGAILIPVVLLVGWFSLSMSPLLESWFFAGDMSTWIRDHLGITYDQRNALVVGIAMGFAVIPNIYSIAEDAVFSVPRSLTLGSL
;
A
#
# COMPACT_ATOMS: atom_id res chain seq x y z
N ARG A 1 -0.66 -15.95 14.79
CA ARG A 1 0.29 -15.68 15.90
C ARG A 1 1.68 -16.25 15.63
N ARG A 2 1.86 -17.58 15.53
CA ARG A 2 3.19 -18.23 15.41
C ARG A 2 4.04 -17.83 14.18
N LYS A 3 3.43 -17.25 13.13
CA LYS A 3 4.14 -16.74 11.94
C LYS A 3 4.18 -15.23 11.82
N VAL A 4 3.07 -14.54 12.12
CA VAL A 4 2.98 -13.07 11.98
C VAL A 4 3.78 -12.34 13.05
N LYS A 5 3.71 -12.79 14.31
CA LYS A 5 4.38 -12.11 15.43
C LYS A 5 5.91 -12.11 15.28
N PRO A 6 6.58 -13.23 14.95
CA PRO A 6 8.02 -13.23 14.70
C PRO A 6 8.45 -12.34 13.54
N VAL A 7 7.64 -12.21 12.49
CA VAL A 7 7.95 -11.33 11.36
C VAL A 7 7.91 -9.86 11.79
N ILE A 8 6.96 -9.49 12.64
CA ILE A 8 6.83 -8.11 13.13
C ILE A 8 7.93 -7.77 14.13
N GLU A 9 8.29 -8.69 15.02
CA GLU A 9 9.45 -8.55 15.93
C GLU A 9 10.76 -8.41 15.13
N LEU A 10 10.91 -9.16 14.03
CA LEU A 10 12.05 -9.00 13.12
C LEU A 10 12.06 -7.63 12.42
N MET A 11 10.89 -7.13 12.03
CA MET A 11 10.75 -5.80 11.44
C MET A 11 11.07 -4.69 12.44
N GLU A 12 10.66 -4.83 13.70
CA GLU A 12 10.97 -3.89 14.79
C GLU A 12 12.46 -3.89 15.14
N ALA A 13 13.12 -5.05 15.06
CA ALA A 13 14.56 -5.19 15.27
C ALA A 13 15.41 -4.56 14.16
N MET A 14 14.80 -4.15 13.02
CA MET A 14 15.56 -3.48 11.96
C MET A 14 15.99 -2.08 12.42
N PRO A 15 17.29 -1.74 12.31
CA PRO A 15 17.77 -0.39 12.60
C PRO A 15 17.06 0.64 11.72
N THR A 16 16.50 1.69 12.34
CA THR A 16 15.82 2.79 11.66
C THR A 16 16.72 3.50 10.64
N VAL A 17 18.02 3.53 10.89
CA VAL A 17 19.05 4.03 9.96
C VAL A 17 19.09 3.22 8.66
N ILE A 18 18.97 1.89 8.73
CA ILE A 18 18.96 1.03 7.54
C ILE A 18 17.71 1.31 6.70
N LEU A 19 16.57 1.53 7.35
CA LEU A 19 15.33 1.88 6.66
C LEU A 19 15.44 3.24 5.95
N GLY A 20 16.01 4.25 6.63
CA GLY A 20 16.25 5.57 6.03
C GLY A 20 17.26 5.54 4.88
N PHE A 21 18.32 4.73 5.02
CA PHE A 21 19.31 4.51 3.97
C PHE A 21 18.70 3.80 2.75
N PHE A 22 17.92 2.74 2.96
CA PHE A 22 17.17 2.05 1.92
C PHE A 22 16.19 3.01 1.22
N ALA A 23 15.49 3.84 2.00
CA ALA A 23 14.59 4.84 1.45
C ALA A 23 15.33 5.83 0.54
N GLY A 24 16.49 6.32 0.97
CA GLY A 24 17.26 7.33 0.21
C GLY A 24 18.01 6.79 -1.02
N LEU A 25 18.56 5.57 -0.95
CA LEU A 25 19.42 5.04 -2.02
C LEU A 25 18.75 4.08 -2.99
N PHE A 26 17.71 3.39 -2.54
CA PHE A 26 17.01 2.41 -3.37
C PHE A 26 15.61 2.87 -3.71
N LEU A 27 14.80 3.20 -2.70
CA LEU A 27 13.40 3.53 -2.91
C LEU A 27 13.25 4.84 -3.69
N ALA A 28 14.01 5.87 -3.32
CA ALA A 28 13.93 7.18 -3.97
C ALA A 28 14.21 7.12 -5.49
N PRO A 29 15.33 6.53 -5.97
CA PRO A 29 15.54 6.39 -7.42
C PRO A 29 14.54 5.45 -8.10
N TYR A 30 14.10 4.39 -7.42
CA TYR A 30 13.07 3.52 -7.97
C TYR A 30 11.75 4.25 -8.20
N LEU A 31 11.35 5.10 -7.24
CA LEU A 31 10.13 5.87 -7.34
C LEU A 31 10.23 6.97 -8.39
N GLU A 32 11.38 7.63 -8.51
CA GLU A 32 11.63 8.62 -9.56
C GLU A 32 11.45 8.02 -10.97
N GLY A 33 12.01 6.84 -11.23
CA GLY A 33 11.86 6.16 -12.51
C GLY A 33 10.47 5.56 -12.79
N HIS A 34 9.56 5.56 -11.80
CA HIS A 34 8.19 5.06 -11.95
C HIS A 34 7.15 6.10 -11.49
N LEU A 35 7.49 7.39 -11.55
CA LEU A 35 6.61 8.48 -11.12
C LEU A 35 5.21 8.41 -11.75
N PRO A 36 5.05 8.22 -13.07
CA PRO A 36 3.72 8.09 -13.68
C PRO A 36 2.93 6.93 -13.08
N GLY A 37 3.58 5.79 -12.84
CA GLY A 37 2.97 4.61 -12.24
C GLY A 37 2.54 4.83 -10.80
N ILE A 38 3.27 5.61 -10.00
CA ILE A 38 2.93 5.89 -8.60
C ILE A 38 1.76 6.88 -8.50
N PHE A 39 1.75 7.93 -9.31
CA PHE A 39 0.59 8.84 -9.40
C PHE A 39 -0.65 8.10 -9.88
N SER A 40 -0.48 7.23 -10.87
CA SER A 40 -1.55 6.36 -11.35
C SER A 40 -2.03 5.41 -10.25
N LEU A 41 -1.14 4.91 -9.39
CA LEU A 41 -1.50 4.01 -8.30
C LEU A 41 -2.41 4.73 -7.29
N LEU A 42 -2.10 5.98 -6.94
CA LEU A 42 -2.91 6.79 -6.05
C LEU A 42 -4.33 7.02 -6.59
N LEU A 43 -4.49 7.15 -7.91
CA LEU A 43 -5.78 7.35 -8.56
C LEU A 43 -6.52 6.03 -8.85
N LEU A 44 -5.81 5.01 -9.32
CA LEU A 44 -6.38 3.72 -9.71
C LEU A 44 -6.75 2.86 -8.50
N THR A 45 -6.06 2.99 -7.37
CA THR A 45 -6.38 2.22 -6.16
C THR A 45 -7.81 2.45 -5.66
N PRO A 46 -8.28 3.69 -5.41
CA PRO A 46 -9.66 3.93 -4.99
C PRO A 46 -10.66 3.47 -6.06
N ILE A 47 -10.36 3.69 -7.34
CA ILE A 47 -11.21 3.21 -8.45
C ILE A 47 -11.28 1.68 -8.46
N GLY A 48 -10.15 1.00 -8.28
CA GLY A 48 -10.05 -0.46 -8.25
C GLY A 48 -10.79 -1.06 -7.06
N ILE A 49 -10.74 -0.42 -5.90
CA ILE A 49 -11.52 -0.82 -4.71
C ILE A 49 -13.03 -0.68 -5.00
N LEU A 50 -13.45 0.45 -5.59
CA LEU A 50 -14.86 0.66 -5.96
C LEU A 50 -15.34 -0.34 -7.00
N LEU A 51 -14.52 -0.62 -8.02
CA LEU A 51 -14.82 -1.63 -9.03
C LEU A 51 -14.89 -3.03 -8.42
N ALA A 52 -13.95 -3.41 -7.56
CA ALA A 52 -13.99 -4.69 -6.87
C ALA A 52 -15.25 -4.82 -5.99
N GLY A 53 -15.63 -3.76 -5.27
CA GLY A 53 -16.89 -3.70 -4.54
C GLY A 53 -18.10 -3.85 -5.46
N PHE A 54 -18.10 -3.19 -6.62
CA PHE A 54 -19.17 -3.31 -7.61
C PHE A 54 -19.26 -4.74 -8.18
N PHE A 55 -18.15 -5.34 -8.59
CA PHE A 55 -18.11 -6.72 -9.06
C PHE A 55 -18.55 -7.70 -7.97
N TRP A 56 -18.16 -7.46 -6.72
CA TRP A 56 -18.62 -8.24 -5.58
C TRP A 56 -20.13 -8.23 -5.42
N THR A 57 -20.79 -7.08 -5.63
CA THR A 57 -22.27 -7.00 -5.60
C THR A 57 -22.96 -7.68 -6.79
N ARG A 58 -22.23 -7.93 -7.88
CA ARG A 58 -22.74 -8.60 -9.09
C ARG A 58 -22.41 -10.10 -9.12
N LEU A 59 -21.63 -10.62 -8.17
CA LEU A 59 -21.28 -12.03 -8.13
C LEU A 59 -22.49 -12.89 -7.71
N PRO A 60 -22.70 -14.07 -8.33
CA PRO A 60 -23.79 -14.96 -7.97
C PRO A 60 -23.64 -15.49 -6.53
N ASP A 61 -24.79 -15.69 -5.87
CA ASP A 61 -24.88 -16.06 -4.44
C ASP A 61 -24.08 -17.33 -4.08
N SER A 62 -23.84 -18.22 -5.05
CA SER A 62 -23.04 -19.44 -4.88
C SER A 62 -21.57 -19.18 -4.53
N LEU A 63 -20.97 -18.08 -4.99
CA LEU A 63 -19.61 -17.68 -4.59
C LEU A 63 -19.60 -16.86 -3.31
N ARG A 64 -20.62 -16.02 -3.09
CA ARG A 64 -20.74 -15.18 -1.90
C ARG A 64 -20.95 -16.00 -0.63
N LEU A 65 -21.77 -17.05 -0.70
CA LEU A 65 -22.04 -17.98 0.42
C LEU A 65 -20.86 -18.90 0.75
N ARG A 66 -19.85 -18.98 -0.13
CA ARG A 66 -18.63 -19.78 0.11
C ARG A 66 -17.61 -19.05 0.98
N ILE A 67 -17.80 -17.75 1.20
CA ILE A 67 -16.83 -16.87 1.84
C ILE A 67 -17.39 -16.51 3.22
N PRO A 68 -16.71 -16.90 4.31
CA PRO A 68 -17.17 -16.61 5.67
C PRO A 68 -17.24 -15.12 5.96
N ASP A 69 -18.17 -14.70 6.81
CA ASP A 69 -18.28 -13.30 7.26
C ASP A 69 -16.95 -12.82 7.87
N GLY A 70 -16.51 -11.62 7.48
CA GLY A 70 -15.24 -11.02 7.93
C GLY A 70 -14.04 -11.21 6.99
N TRP A 71 -14.21 -11.94 5.87
CA TRP A 71 -13.15 -12.11 4.85
C TRP A 71 -13.10 -11.02 3.78
N GLU A 72 -14.00 -10.03 3.84
CA GLU A 72 -14.11 -8.95 2.85
C GLU A 72 -12.80 -8.17 2.74
N GLY A 73 -12.14 -7.91 3.87
CA GLY A 73 -10.83 -7.24 3.89
C GLY A 73 -9.73 -8.07 3.24
N ALA A 74 -9.74 -9.39 3.41
CA ALA A 74 -8.75 -10.29 2.82
C ALA A 74 -8.88 -10.35 1.29
N ILE A 75 -10.09 -10.15 0.76
CA ILE A 75 -10.38 -10.15 -0.68
C ILE A 75 -9.91 -8.85 -1.35
N LEU A 76 -9.85 -7.75 -0.61
CA LEU A 76 -9.28 -6.51 -1.11
C LEU A 76 -7.76 -6.57 -1.26
N ILE A 77 -7.06 -7.41 -0.49
CA ILE A 77 -5.60 -7.57 -0.60
C ILE A 77 -5.17 -7.91 -2.05
N PRO A 78 -5.66 -8.99 -2.69
CA PRO A 78 -5.28 -9.31 -4.06
C PRO A 78 -5.71 -8.24 -5.06
N VAL A 79 -6.84 -7.55 -4.83
CA VAL A 79 -7.28 -6.44 -5.68
C VAL A 79 -6.26 -5.30 -5.64
N VAL A 80 -5.85 -4.87 -4.44
CA VAL A 80 -4.87 -3.79 -4.26
C VAL A 80 -3.53 -4.18 -4.88
N LEU A 81 -3.10 -5.43 -4.70
CA LEU A 81 -1.86 -5.93 -5.34
C LEU A 81 -1.96 -5.95 -6.87
N LEU A 82 -3.08 -6.38 -7.44
CA LEU A 82 -3.30 -6.38 -8.88
C LEU A 82 -3.32 -4.96 -9.46
N VAL A 83 -4.00 -4.04 -8.79
CA VAL A 83 -4.04 -2.63 -9.20
C VAL A 83 -2.65 -2.00 -9.11
N GLY A 84 -1.92 -2.26 -8.02
CA GLY A 84 -0.55 -1.77 -7.85
C GLY A 84 0.39 -2.31 -8.92
N TRP A 85 0.34 -3.61 -9.18
CA TRP A 85 1.09 -4.26 -10.26
C TRP A 85 0.76 -3.66 -11.63
N PHE A 86 -0.54 -3.56 -11.95
CA PHE A 86 -1.00 -2.98 -13.20
C PHE A 86 -0.50 -1.55 -13.37
N SER A 87 -0.64 -0.72 -12.33
CA SER A 87 -0.21 0.68 -12.36
C SER A 87 1.29 0.84 -12.59
N LEU A 88 2.12 0.04 -11.92
CA LEU A 88 3.57 0.08 -12.10
C LEU A 88 3.99 -0.48 -13.46
N SER A 89 3.35 -1.55 -13.94
CA SER A 89 3.62 -2.13 -15.26
C SER A 89 3.23 -1.20 -16.41
N MET A 90 2.22 -0.35 -16.21
CA MET A 90 1.79 0.66 -17.16
C MET A 90 2.66 1.93 -17.11
N SER A 91 3.53 2.10 -16.10
CA SER A 91 4.36 3.30 -15.94
C SER A 91 5.17 3.65 -17.20
N PRO A 92 5.93 2.73 -17.83
CA PRO A 92 6.74 3.09 -19.01
C PRO A 92 5.88 3.47 -20.24
N LEU A 93 4.69 2.87 -20.36
CA LEU A 93 3.74 3.19 -21.43
C LEU A 93 3.15 4.58 -21.21
N LEU A 94 2.77 4.91 -19.98
CA LEU A 94 2.26 6.23 -19.62
C LEU A 94 3.33 7.31 -19.80
N GLU A 95 4.57 7.01 -19.42
CA GLU A 95 5.70 7.94 -19.56
C GLU A 95 5.98 8.32 -21.01
N SER A 96 6.01 7.33 -21.90
CA SER A 96 6.25 7.57 -23.32
C SER A 96 5.08 8.26 -24.02
N TRP A 97 3.83 7.99 -23.62
CA TRP A 97 2.64 8.54 -24.28
C TRP A 97 2.25 9.92 -23.77
N PHE A 98 2.34 10.16 -22.46
CA PHE A 98 1.89 11.41 -21.83
C PHE A 98 3.02 12.40 -21.55
N PHE A 99 4.23 11.92 -21.27
CA PHE A 99 5.31 12.75 -20.73
C PHE A 99 6.56 12.80 -21.64
N ALA A 100 6.43 12.39 -22.90
CA ALA A 100 7.51 12.40 -23.90
C ALA A 100 8.80 11.67 -23.45
N GLY A 101 8.67 10.69 -22.55
CA GLY A 101 9.76 9.80 -22.12
C GLY A 101 10.38 10.09 -20.76
N ASP A 102 10.15 11.27 -20.15
CA ASP A 102 10.59 11.55 -18.77
C ASP A 102 9.62 12.52 -18.08
N MET A 103 8.90 12.01 -17.08
CA MET A 103 7.96 12.81 -16.30
C MET A 103 8.64 13.90 -15.44
N SER A 104 9.81 13.61 -14.86
CA SER A 104 10.56 14.57 -14.04
C SER A 104 11.00 15.77 -14.87
N THR A 105 11.51 15.50 -16.08
CA THR A 105 11.87 16.54 -17.05
C THR A 105 10.65 17.29 -17.57
N TRP A 106 9.54 16.60 -17.86
CA TRP A 106 8.31 17.27 -18.30
C TRP A 106 7.77 18.24 -17.24
N ILE A 107 7.75 17.83 -15.96
CA ILE A 107 7.32 18.69 -14.84
C ILE A 107 8.22 19.92 -14.73
N ARG A 108 9.54 19.74 -14.83
CA ARG A 108 10.49 20.86 -14.78
C ARG A 108 10.27 21.84 -15.91
N ASP A 109 10.09 21.35 -17.13
CA ASP A 109 10.05 22.20 -18.32
C ASP A 109 8.68 22.87 -18.52
N HIS A 110 7.57 22.22 -18.15
CA HIS A 110 6.21 22.75 -18.32
C HIS A 110 5.63 23.41 -17.07
N LEU A 111 5.91 22.86 -15.88
CA LEU A 111 5.38 23.38 -14.62
C LEU A 111 6.39 24.28 -13.89
N GLY A 112 7.66 24.30 -14.31
CA GLY A 112 8.72 25.07 -13.66
C GLY A 112 9.09 24.55 -12.26
N ILE A 113 8.65 23.33 -11.91
CA ILE A 113 8.86 22.73 -10.59
C ILE A 113 10.03 21.75 -10.69
N THR A 114 11.05 21.92 -9.86
CA THR A 114 12.13 20.95 -9.74
C THR A 114 11.66 19.73 -8.95
N TYR A 115 11.81 18.54 -9.54
CA TYR A 115 11.56 17.30 -8.82
C TYR A 115 12.78 16.94 -7.96
N ASP A 116 12.57 16.87 -6.65
CA ASP A 116 13.57 16.34 -5.72
C ASP A 116 13.32 14.86 -5.45
N GLN A 117 14.35 14.05 -5.66
CA GLN A 117 14.31 12.61 -5.39
C GLN A 117 14.01 12.30 -3.91
N ARG A 118 14.45 13.17 -2.99
CA ARG A 118 14.20 13.08 -1.54
C ARG A 118 13.00 13.92 -1.14
N ASN A 119 11.82 13.52 -1.61
CA ASN A 119 10.57 14.22 -1.35
C ASN A 119 9.74 13.59 -0.23
N ALA A 120 8.64 14.27 0.12
CA ALA A 120 7.71 13.84 1.16
C ALA A 120 7.03 12.50 0.85
N LEU A 121 6.88 12.11 -0.42
CA LEU A 121 6.30 10.81 -0.80
C LEU A 121 7.22 9.65 -0.37
N VAL A 122 8.52 9.76 -0.66
CA VAL A 122 9.51 8.75 -0.24
C VAL A 122 9.55 8.63 1.27
N VAL A 123 9.60 9.77 1.97
CA VAL A 123 9.60 9.81 3.44
C VAL A 123 8.30 9.22 3.99
N GLY A 124 7.15 9.54 3.40
CA GLY A 124 5.85 9.01 3.80
C GLY A 124 5.77 7.49 3.68
N ILE A 125 6.26 6.91 2.58
CA ILE A 125 6.29 5.45 2.39
C ILE A 125 7.23 4.80 3.41
N ALA A 126 8.44 5.36 3.60
CA ALA A 126 9.41 4.82 4.54
C ALA A 126 8.91 4.88 6.00
N MET A 127 8.35 6.02 6.41
CA MET A 127 7.76 6.17 7.75
C MET A 127 6.52 5.30 7.93
N GLY A 128 5.68 5.16 6.89
CA GLY A 128 4.54 4.25 6.92
C GLY A 128 4.95 2.82 7.20
N PHE A 129 6.00 2.33 6.53
CA PHE A 129 6.57 1.02 6.81
C PHE A 129 7.16 0.91 8.22
N ALA A 130 7.88 1.93 8.68
CA ALA A 130 8.52 1.96 10.00
C ALA A 130 7.52 1.86 11.16
N VAL A 131 6.29 2.37 10.97
CA VAL A 131 5.27 2.45 12.02
C VAL A 131 4.44 1.15 12.13
N ILE A 132 4.54 0.22 11.16
CA ILE A 132 3.78 -1.05 11.13
C ILE A 132 3.92 -1.85 12.44
N PRO A 133 5.13 -2.08 13.00
CA PRO A 133 5.26 -2.88 14.21
C PRO A 133 4.60 -2.23 15.43
N ASN A 134 4.73 -0.90 15.55
CA ASN A 134 4.12 -0.14 16.63
C ASN A 134 2.58 -0.23 16.57
N ILE A 135 1.98 -0.04 15.39
CA ILE A 135 0.52 -0.20 15.21
C ILE A 135 0.08 -1.61 15.56
N TYR A 136 0.81 -2.64 15.11
CA TYR A 136 0.47 -4.02 15.43
C TYR A 136 0.52 -4.28 16.94
N SER A 137 1.56 -3.80 17.63
CA SER A 137 1.72 -3.97 19.07
C SER A 137 0.55 -3.36 19.85
N ILE A 138 0.20 -2.10 19.55
CA ILE A 138 -0.94 -1.40 20.16
C ILE A 138 -2.25 -2.12 19.86
N ALA A 139 -2.46 -2.56 18.61
CA ALA A 139 -3.67 -3.28 18.22
C ALA A 139 -3.77 -4.65 18.91
N GLU A 140 -2.65 -5.35 19.07
CA GLU A 140 -2.57 -6.63 19.76
C GLU A 140 -2.96 -6.48 21.23
N ASP A 141 -2.39 -5.48 21.93
CA ASP A 141 -2.71 -5.17 23.32
C ASP A 141 -4.17 -4.75 23.50
N ALA A 142 -4.70 -3.92 22.61
CA ALA A 142 -6.09 -3.48 22.63
C ALA A 142 -7.06 -4.67 22.53
N VAL A 143 -6.82 -5.60 21.61
CA VAL A 143 -7.64 -6.80 21.42
C VAL A 143 -7.61 -7.70 22.66
N PHE A 144 -6.48 -7.80 23.37
CA PHE A 144 -6.36 -8.64 24.57
C PHE A 144 -6.77 -7.98 25.88
N SER A 145 -6.90 -6.66 25.89
CA SER A 145 -7.39 -5.91 27.05
C SER A 145 -8.90 -6.07 27.27
N VAL A 146 -9.67 -6.56 26.28
CA VAL A 146 -11.13 -6.71 26.38
C VAL A 146 -11.49 -7.94 27.24
N PRO A 147 -12.23 -7.78 28.36
CA PRO A 147 -12.67 -8.89 29.21
C PRO A 147 -13.56 -9.88 28.46
N ARG A 148 -13.32 -11.18 28.66
CA ARG A 148 -14.10 -12.26 28.02
C ARG A 148 -15.60 -12.19 28.34
N SER A 149 -15.99 -11.59 29.45
CA SER A 149 -17.39 -11.38 29.83
C SER A 149 -18.16 -10.46 28.89
N LEU A 150 -17.49 -9.48 28.27
CA LEU A 150 -18.09 -8.60 27.25
C LEU A 150 -18.11 -9.28 25.87
N THR A 151 -17.13 -10.13 25.58
CA THR A 151 -17.07 -10.89 24.31
C THR A 151 -18.14 -11.99 24.24
N LEU A 152 -18.49 -12.60 25.38
CA LEU A 152 -19.51 -13.66 25.45
C LEU A 152 -20.95 -13.13 25.47
N GLY A 153 -21.17 -11.86 25.83
CA GLY A 153 -22.49 -11.23 25.82
C GLY A 153 -22.95 -10.72 24.44
N SER A 154 -22.09 -10.79 23.42
CA SER A 154 -22.41 -10.35 22.04
C SER A 154 -22.67 -11.49 21.05
N LEU A 155 -22.71 -12.75 21.53
CA LEU A 155 -23.12 -13.95 20.78
C LEU A 155 -24.58 -14.27 21.14
#